data_AF-A0A9R1CCH4-F1
#
_entry.id   AF-A0A9R1CCH4-F1
#
_cell.length_a   1.000
_cell.length_b   1.000
_cell.length_c   1.000
_cell.angle_alpha   90.00
_cell.angle_beta   90.00
_cell.angle_gamma   90.00
#
_symmetry.space_group_name_H-M   'P 1'
#
loop_
_entity.id
_entity.type
_entity.pdbx_description
1 polymer ?
#
loop_
_entity_poly.entity_id
_entity_poly.type
_entity_poly.pdbx_seq_one_letter_code
_entity_poly.pdbx_strand_id
1 'polypeptide(L)'
;MMIKVCFSQHSQRRALALLLILLLTTISATARSRYMSAKFMLTAEKDQKTYVDSIVSAQPGVFSARWSPRRRMLVVVYDKTLTSRHHLKIFVTRLSAQLPTPEADGKACPEQRRSSTCLVV
;
A
#
# COMPACT_ATOMS: atom_id res chain seq x y z
N MET A 1 -56.83 42.95 14.97
CA MET A 1 -55.55 43.59 14.58
C MET A 1 -54.75 42.60 13.75
N MET A 2 -54.65 42.80 12.43
CA MET A 2 -53.84 41.95 11.55
C MET A 2 -52.46 42.59 11.38
N ILE A 3 -51.44 41.95 11.95
CA ILE A 3 -50.04 42.38 11.77
C ILE A 3 -49.61 41.92 10.38
N LYS A 4 -49.58 42.87 9.44
CA LYS A 4 -49.07 42.64 8.09
C LYS A 4 -47.55 42.69 8.16
N VAL A 5 -46.94 41.52 8.34
CA VAL A 5 -45.48 41.36 8.34
C VAL A 5 -44.99 41.62 6.92
N CYS A 6 -44.50 42.84 6.66
CA CYS A 6 -43.80 43.18 5.43
C CYS A 6 -42.40 42.56 5.49
N PHE A 7 -42.33 41.26 5.20
CA PHE A 7 -41.05 40.57 5.02
C PHE A 7 -40.37 41.17 3.78
N SER A 8 -39.35 42.01 4.01
CA SER A 8 -38.59 42.64 2.94
C SER A 8 -38.00 41.56 2.04
N GLN A 9 -38.56 41.43 0.83
CA GLN A 9 -38.21 40.43 -0.19
C GLN A 9 -36.70 40.43 -0.50
N HIS A 10 -36.06 41.58 -0.30
CA HIS A 10 -34.64 41.83 -0.45
C HIS A 10 -33.78 41.17 0.66
N SER A 11 -34.30 41.08 1.88
CA SER A 11 -33.63 40.43 3.01
C SER A 11 -33.60 38.91 2.86
N GLN A 12 -34.68 38.33 2.33
CA GLN A 12 -34.74 36.88 2.08
C GLN A 12 -33.80 36.43 0.96
N ARG A 13 -33.69 37.22 -0.13
CA ARG A 13 -32.75 36.92 -1.23
C ARG A 13 -31.30 36.93 -0.78
N ARG A 14 -30.93 37.88 0.09
CA ARG A 14 -29.58 37.95 0.67
C ARG A 14 -29.29 36.76 1.59
N ALA A 15 -30.24 36.40 2.45
CA ALA A 15 -30.10 35.25 3.35
C ALA A 15 -29.95 33.93 2.56
N LEU A 16 -30.74 33.73 1.49
CA LEU A 16 -30.63 32.56 0.63
C LEU A 16 -29.32 32.53 -0.15
N ALA A 17 -28.86 33.68 -0.67
CA ALA A 17 -27.58 33.77 -1.36
C ALA A 17 -26.40 33.43 -0.42
N LEU A 18 -26.42 33.93 0.82
CA LEU A 18 -25.41 33.60 1.83
C LEU A 18 -25.44 32.12 2.22
N LEU A 19 -26.63 31.53 2.37
CA LEU A 19 -26.79 30.11 2.63
C LEU A 19 -26.25 29.25 1.47
N LEU A 20 -26.54 29.63 0.22
CA LEU A 20 -26.03 28.98 -0.99
C LEU A 20 -24.50 29.03 -1.07
N ILE A 21 -23.91 30.20 -0.80
CA ILE A 21 -22.45 30.36 -0.78
C ILE A 21 -21.85 29.49 0.34
N LEU A 22 -22.45 29.47 1.54
CA LEU A 22 -21.99 28.65 2.65
C LEU A 22 -22.04 27.15 2.29
N LEU A 23 -23.13 26.68 1.69
CA LEU A 23 -23.28 25.31 1.22
C LEU A 23 -22.29 24.96 0.10
N LEU A 24 -22.01 25.88 -0.81
CA LEU A 24 -20.99 25.67 -1.85
C LEU A 24 -19.58 25.59 -1.26
N THR A 25 -19.27 26.39 -0.23
CA THR A 25 -17.95 26.36 0.43
C THR A 25 -17.73 25.09 1.25
N THR A 26 -18.76 24.50 1.86
CA THR A 26 -18.64 23.23 2.60
C THR A 26 -18.48 22.01 1.69
N ILE A 27 -18.90 22.10 0.42
CA ILE A 27 -18.65 21.09 -0.62
C ILE A 27 -17.27 21.26 -1.26
N SER A 28 -16.36 22.06 -0.67
CA SER A 28 -14.93 21.96 -0.97
C SER A 28 -14.42 20.61 -0.46
N ALA A 29 -14.78 19.54 -1.17
CA ALA A 29 -14.28 18.21 -0.98
C ALA A 29 -12.76 18.32 -1.11
N THR A 30 -12.07 18.27 0.04
CA THR A 30 -10.61 18.17 0.03
C THR A 30 -10.27 16.99 -0.86
N ALA A 31 -9.70 17.26 -2.03
CA ALA A 31 -9.32 16.24 -3.01
C ALA A 31 -8.12 15.47 -2.44
N ARG A 32 -8.38 14.62 -1.44
CA ARG A 32 -7.37 13.78 -0.82
C ARG A 32 -6.96 12.75 -1.86
N SER A 33 -5.69 12.75 -2.23
CA SER A 33 -5.15 11.73 -3.14
C SER A 33 -5.57 10.33 -2.70
N ARG A 34 -6.26 9.63 -3.59
CA ARG A 34 -6.70 8.25 -3.40
C ARG A 34 -5.51 7.28 -3.43
N TYR A 35 -4.52 7.60 -4.25
CA TYR A 35 -3.31 6.82 -4.39
C TYR A 35 -2.27 7.19 -3.32
N MET A 36 -1.63 6.16 -2.78
CA MET A 36 -0.52 6.26 -1.85
C MET A 36 0.66 5.45 -2.36
N SER A 37 1.88 5.84 -1.97
CA SER A 37 3.10 5.08 -2.26
C SER A 37 3.62 4.41 -1.00
N ALA A 38 3.96 3.13 -1.10
CA ALA A 38 4.63 2.36 -0.07
C ALA A 38 5.96 1.81 -0.60
N LYS A 39 6.94 1.72 0.30
CA LYS A 39 8.26 1.14 0.02
C LYS A 39 8.45 -0.05 0.93
N PHE A 40 8.89 -1.17 0.36
CA PHE A 40 9.18 -2.40 1.06
C PHE A 40 10.58 -2.88 0.72
N MET A 41 11.30 -3.40 1.72
CA MET A 41 12.54 -4.12 1.46
C MET A 41 12.18 -5.50 0.91
N LEU A 42 12.86 -5.90 -0.16
CA LEU A 42 12.68 -7.20 -0.78
C LEU A 42 14.03 -7.70 -1.29
N THR A 43 14.48 -8.79 -0.70
CA THR A 43 15.65 -9.57 -1.10
C THR A 43 15.22 -10.58 -2.16
N ALA A 44 15.37 -10.19 -3.42
CA ALA A 44 15.13 -11.01 -4.58
C ALA A 44 16.35 -10.91 -5.50
N GLU A 45 16.55 -11.90 -6.36
CA GLU A 45 17.63 -11.91 -7.33
C GLU A 45 17.28 -11.06 -8.55
N LYS A 46 18.26 -10.41 -9.19
CA LYS A 46 18.02 -9.46 -10.29
C LYS A 46 17.15 -10.06 -11.41
N ASP A 47 17.31 -11.35 -11.65
CA ASP A 47 16.62 -12.09 -12.71
C ASP A 47 15.14 -12.32 -12.38
N GLN A 48 14.77 -12.26 -11.11
CA GLN A 48 13.39 -12.36 -10.63
C GLN A 48 12.62 -11.04 -10.78
N LYS A 49 13.22 -10.01 -11.37
CA LYS A 49 12.59 -8.67 -11.41
C LYS A 49 11.25 -8.67 -12.08
N THR A 50 11.18 -9.25 -13.27
CA THR A 50 9.94 -9.28 -14.06
C THR A 50 8.86 -10.06 -13.32
N TYR A 51 9.23 -11.15 -12.67
CA TYR A 51 8.34 -11.96 -11.85
C TYR A 51 7.79 -11.17 -10.65
N VAL A 52 8.66 -10.56 -9.85
CA VAL A 52 8.27 -9.73 -8.70
C VAL A 52 7.36 -8.57 -9.14
N ASP A 53 7.73 -7.85 -10.19
CA ASP A 53 6.93 -6.72 -10.71
C ASP A 53 5.54 -7.20 -11.14
N SER A 54 5.45 -8.30 -11.89
CA SER A 54 4.18 -8.87 -12.35
C SER A 54 3.28 -9.31 -11.20
N ILE A 55 3.80 -10.06 -10.24
CA ILE A 55 3.04 -10.61 -9.13
C ILE A 55 2.52 -9.52 -8.19
N VAL A 56 3.34 -8.51 -7.91
CA VAL A 56 2.93 -7.39 -7.05
C VAL A 56 1.92 -6.50 -7.80
N SER A 57 2.11 -6.30 -9.11
CA SER A 57 1.17 -5.52 -9.93
C SER A 57 -0.21 -6.19 -10.07
N ALA A 58 -0.27 -7.51 -10.02
CA ALA A 58 -1.51 -8.28 -10.08
C ALA A 58 -2.34 -8.21 -8.78
N GLN A 59 -1.80 -7.62 -7.70
CA GLN A 59 -2.53 -7.52 -6.44
C GLN A 59 -3.70 -6.53 -6.55
N PRO A 60 -4.88 -6.87 -6.00
CA PRO A 60 -6.02 -5.96 -5.99
C PRO A 60 -5.69 -4.61 -5.35
N GLY A 61 -6.04 -3.53 -6.05
CA GLY A 61 -5.79 -2.16 -5.58
C GLY A 61 -4.36 -1.66 -5.79
N VAL A 62 -3.47 -2.44 -6.40
CA VAL A 62 -2.16 -1.93 -6.84
C VAL A 62 -2.30 -1.27 -8.21
N PHE A 63 -1.86 -0.02 -8.30
CA PHE A 63 -1.81 0.73 -9.57
C PHE A 63 -0.50 0.52 -10.31
N SER A 64 0.62 0.51 -9.57
CA SER A 64 1.93 0.22 -10.14
C SER A 64 2.85 -0.39 -9.10
N ALA A 65 3.73 -1.27 -9.55
CA ALA A 65 4.77 -1.88 -8.74
C ALA A 65 6.09 -1.84 -9.51
N ARG A 66 7.16 -1.47 -8.81
CA ARG A 66 8.50 -1.45 -9.39
C ARG A 66 9.54 -1.86 -8.36
N TRP A 67 10.18 -2.99 -8.61
CA TRP A 67 11.29 -3.46 -7.83
C TRP A 67 12.62 -2.96 -8.39
N SER A 68 13.48 -2.51 -7.48
CA SER A 68 14.85 -2.09 -7.75
C SER A 68 15.82 -3.09 -7.12
N PRO A 69 16.45 -3.98 -7.92
CA PRO A 69 17.46 -4.91 -7.42
C PRO A 69 18.63 -4.19 -6.75
N ARG A 70 19.08 -3.08 -7.36
CA ARG A 70 20.19 -2.25 -6.86
C ARG A 70 19.95 -1.70 -5.45
N ARG A 71 18.70 -1.34 -5.14
CA ARG A 71 18.32 -0.78 -3.83
C ARG A 71 17.64 -1.79 -2.91
N ARG A 72 17.48 -3.06 -3.36
CA ARG A 72 16.68 -4.11 -2.69
C ARG A 72 15.33 -3.60 -2.20
N MET A 73 14.70 -2.74 -3.01
CA MET A 73 13.51 -1.99 -2.62
C MET A 73 12.43 -2.10 -3.67
N LEU A 74 11.24 -2.49 -3.22
CA LEU A 74 10.01 -2.51 -3.99
C LEU A 74 9.21 -1.25 -3.68
N VAL A 75 8.88 -0.48 -4.71
CA VAL A 75 8.00 0.69 -4.62
C VAL A 75 6.65 0.31 -5.20
N VAL A 76 5.59 0.48 -4.42
CA VAL A 76 4.21 0.16 -4.81
C VAL A 76 3.36 1.41 -4.68
N VAL A 77 2.65 1.76 -5.75
CA VAL A 77 1.59 2.76 -5.72
C VAL A 77 0.27 2.01 -5.66
N TYR A 78 -0.53 2.30 -4.65
CA TYR A 78 -1.76 1.57 -4.39
C TYR A 78 -2.91 2.51 -4.03
N ASP A 79 -4.11 2.02 -4.23
CA ASP A 79 -5.36 2.67 -3.89
C ASP A 79 -5.75 2.35 -2.44
N LYS A 80 -5.77 3.37 -1.59
CA LYS A 80 -6.05 3.20 -0.16
C LYS A 80 -7.49 2.78 0.15
N THR A 81 -8.42 2.87 -0.82
CA THR A 81 -9.81 2.40 -0.63
C THR A 81 -9.95 0.90 -0.90
N LEU A 82 -9.00 0.30 -1.61
CA LEU A 82 -9.05 -1.11 -2.03
C LEU A 82 -8.05 -1.97 -1.25
N THR A 83 -6.90 -1.41 -0.90
CA THR A 83 -5.86 -2.13 -0.16
C THR A 83 -5.16 -1.22 0.84
N SER A 84 -4.44 -1.83 1.78
CA SER A 84 -3.71 -1.11 2.83
C SER A 84 -2.23 -1.44 2.79
N ARG A 85 -1.40 -0.52 3.31
CA ARG A 85 0.04 -0.76 3.48
C ARG A 85 0.32 -2.03 4.30
N HIS A 86 -0.51 -2.33 5.29
CA HIS A 86 -0.37 -3.52 6.12
C HIS A 86 -0.61 -4.80 5.31
N HIS A 87 -1.67 -4.84 4.50
CA HIS A 87 -1.96 -5.97 3.64
C HIS A 87 -0.83 -6.21 2.63
N LEU A 88 -0.35 -5.15 1.99
CA LEU A 88 0.80 -5.21 1.09
C LEU A 88 2.08 -5.66 1.80
N LYS A 89 2.31 -5.24 3.06
CA LYS A 89 3.45 -5.70 3.86
C LYS A 89 3.42 -7.21 4.06
N ILE A 90 2.28 -7.76 4.48
CA ILE A 90 2.09 -9.20 4.67
C ILE A 90 2.38 -9.94 3.36
N PHE A 91 1.81 -9.46 2.26
CA PHE A 91 2.02 -10.05 0.94
C PHE A 91 3.49 -10.08 0.54
N VAL A 92 4.19 -8.95 0.66
CA VAL A 92 5.63 -8.85 0.30
C VAL A 92 6.48 -9.75 1.21
N THR A 93 6.15 -9.86 2.49
CA THR A 93 6.85 -10.78 3.40
C THR A 93 6.66 -12.24 2.99
N ARG A 94 5.45 -12.64 2.59
CA ARG A 94 5.20 -14.00 2.07
C ARG A 94 5.94 -14.25 0.76
N LEU A 95 5.90 -13.28 -0.16
CA LEU A 95 6.64 -13.35 -1.42
C LEU A 95 8.14 -13.50 -1.15
N SER A 96 8.70 -12.76 -0.19
CA SER A 96 10.12 -12.86 0.15
C SER A 96 10.54 -14.23 0.70
N ALA A 97 9.62 -14.96 1.33
CA ALA A 97 9.88 -16.32 1.82
C ALA A 97 9.77 -17.38 0.70
N GLN A 98 9.06 -17.08 -0.38
CA GLN A 98 8.89 -17.98 -1.53
C GLN A 98 9.98 -17.81 -2.58
N LEU A 99 10.64 -16.66 -2.61
CA LEU A 99 11.74 -16.42 -3.53
C LEU A 99 12.97 -17.19 -3.04
N PRO A 100 13.67 -17.92 -3.91
CA PRO A 100 14.91 -18.57 -3.53
C PRO A 100 15.88 -17.47 -3.09
N THR A 101 16.32 -17.58 -1.84
CA THR A 101 17.38 -16.73 -1.33
C THR A 101 18.67 -17.19 -2.01
N PRO A 102 19.56 -16.28 -2.42
CA PRO A 102 20.90 -16.67 -2.83
C PRO A 102 21.55 -17.30 -1.60
N GLU A 103 21.61 -18.63 -1.58
CA GLU A 103 22.37 -19.36 -0.58
C GLU A 103 23.80 -18.86 -0.59
N ALA A 104 24.33 -18.71 0.61
CA ALA A 104 25.72 -18.39 0.86
C ALA A 104 26.60 -19.53 0.35
N ASP A 105 26.95 -19.52 -0.93
CA ASP A 105 28.08 -20.27 -1.45
C ASP A 105 29.37 -19.69 -0.83
N GLY A 106 29.75 -20.22 0.33
CA GLY A 106 30.92 -19.73 1.06
C GLY A 106 31.14 -20.36 2.42
N LYS A 107 31.57 -21.64 2.42
CA LYS A 107 32.16 -22.40 3.54
C LYS A 107 31.21 -22.92 4.61
N ALA A 108 30.76 -24.16 4.44
CA ALA A 108 30.71 -25.12 5.54
C ALA A 108 31.81 -26.16 5.31
N CYS A 109 32.77 -26.24 6.24
CA CYS A 109 33.79 -27.28 6.29
C CYS A 109 33.16 -28.68 6.25
N PRO A 110 33.85 -29.69 5.68
CA PRO A 110 33.44 -31.07 5.89
C PRO A 110 33.75 -31.48 7.34
N GLU A 111 32.72 -31.58 8.18
CA GLU A 111 32.85 -32.23 9.49
C GLU A 111 32.94 -33.75 9.28
N GLN A 112 34.17 -34.24 9.33
CA GLN A 112 34.54 -35.65 9.30
C GLN A 112 34.47 -36.24 10.72
N ARG A 113 33.97 -37.50 10.83
CA ARG A 113 33.88 -38.39 12.02
C ARG A 113 32.70 -38.11 12.96
N ARG A 114 31.99 -39.11 13.49
CA ARG A 114 32.42 -40.47 13.87
C ARG A 114 31.22 -41.41 13.99
N SER A 115 31.43 -42.65 13.54
CA SER A 115 30.63 -43.84 13.83
C SER A 115 30.38 -44.01 15.33
N SER A 116 29.14 -44.33 15.72
CA SER A 116 28.86 -45.11 16.94
C SER A 116 27.43 -45.69 16.87
N THR A 117 27.33 -46.90 16.35
CA THR A 117 26.22 -47.82 16.62
C THR A 117 26.16 -48.10 18.12
N CYS A 118 25.04 -47.77 18.78
CA CYS A 118 24.71 -48.31 20.08
C CYS A 118 23.56 -49.32 19.91
N LEU A 119 23.93 -50.58 20.15
CA LEU A 119 23.08 -51.75 20.27
C LEU A 119 22.51 -51.73 21.70
N VAL A 120 21.19 -51.80 21.86
CA VAL A 120 20.54 -51.98 23.17
C VAL A 120 20.20 -53.46 23.30
N VAL A 121 20.76 -54.08 24.33
CA VAL A 121 20.44 -55.42 24.83
C VAL A 121 19.16 -55.39 25.64
#